data_AF-A0A2G6L0S4-F1
#
_entry.id   AF-A0A2G6L0S4-F1
#
_cell.length_a   1.000
_cell.length_b   1.000
_cell.length_c   1.000
_cell.angle_alpha   90.00
_cell.angle_beta   90.00
_cell.angle_gamma   90.00
#
_symmetry.space_group_name_H-M   'P 1'
#
loop_
_entity.id
_entity.type
_entity.pdbx_description
1 polymer ?
#
loop_
_entity_poly.entity_id
_entity_poly.type
_entity_poly.pdbx_seq_one_letter_code
_entity_poly.pdbx_strand_id
1 'polypeptide(L)'
;MSFIKVDREFFRGSFWRQERVFSFAEAWLDLLRMARFEADPEQRILKSGRKIEVKQGEIHASLRYLSTRWLWSTKKTKRFIDSCIDEKILTRRDSAANYGKQYGG
;
A
#
# COMPACT_ATOMS: atom_id res chain seq x y z
N MET A 1 -17.95 20.14 4.86
CA MET A 1 -18.00 18.67 5.00
C MET A 1 -17.39 18.30 6.33
N SER A 2 -18.16 17.67 7.22
CA SER A 2 -17.66 17.11 8.48
C SER A 2 -17.00 15.76 8.22
N PHE A 3 -15.91 15.48 8.92
CA PHE A 3 -15.17 14.21 8.80
C PHE A 3 -15.04 13.56 10.18
N ILE A 4 -15.08 12.24 10.21
CA ILE A 4 -14.80 11.47 11.42
C ILE A 4 -13.29 11.24 11.48
N LYS A 5 -12.64 11.79 12.51
CA LYS A 5 -11.24 11.47 12.80
C LYS A 5 -11.18 10.10 13.49
N VAL A 6 -10.47 9.15 12.90
CA VAL A 6 -10.22 7.84 13.50
C VAL A 6 -8.81 7.82 14.07
N ASP A 7 -8.68 7.46 15.36
CA ASP A 7 -7.39 7.30 15.99
C ASP A 7 -6.64 6.09 15.40
N ARG A 8 -5.32 6.21 15.22
CA ARG A 8 -4.49 5.13 14.67
C ARG A 8 -4.42 3.89 15.56
N GLU A 9 -4.70 4.04 16.86
CA GLU A 9 -4.84 2.95 17.83
C GLU A 9 -6.03 2.05 17.51
N PHE A 10 -7.07 2.56 16.84
CA PHE A 10 -8.21 1.73 16.42
C PHE A 10 -7.75 0.50 15.62
N PHE A 11 -6.79 0.69 14.72
CA PHE A 11 -6.23 -0.38 13.88
C PHE A 11 -5.36 -1.39 14.66
N ARG A 12 -5.01 -1.07 15.91
CA ARG A 12 -4.33 -1.97 16.86
C ARG A 12 -5.32 -2.67 17.80
N GLY A 13 -6.56 -2.20 17.85
CA GLY A 13 -7.64 -2.78 18.66
C GLY A 13 -8.04 -4.20 18.23
N SER A 14 -8.77 -4.88 19.11
CA SER A 14 -9.32 -6.20 18.84
C SER A 14 -10.28 -6.20 17.65
N PHE A 15 -11.15 -5.17 17.55
CA PHE A 15 -12.13 -5.02 16.47
C PHE A 15 -11.50 -5.01 15.07
N TRP A 16 -10.35 -4.35 14.89
CA TRP A 16 -9.69 -4.34 13.59
C TRP A 16 -8.92 -5.63 13.30
N ARG A 17 -8.29 -6.22 14.34
CA ARG A 17 -7.44 -7.42 14.21
C ARG A 17 -8.19 -8.74 14.07
N GLN A 18 -9.53 -8.73 14.12
CA GLN A 18 -10.33 -9.94 13.91
C GLN A 18 -10.01 -10.54 12.53
N GLU A 19 -9.68 -11.83 12.52
CA GLU A 19 -9.44 -12.58 11.29
C GLU A 19 -10.73 -12.68 10.48
N ARG A 20 -10.73 -12.10 9.27
CA ARG A 20 -11.89 -12.09 8.38
C ARG A 20 -11.46 -11.79 6.96
N VAL A 21 -12.29 -12.22 6.00
CA VAL A 21 -12.12 -11.84 4.60
C VAL A 21 -12.49 -10.37 4.46
N PHE A 22 -11.54 -9.54 4.04
CA PHE A 22 -11.81 -8.11 3.91
C PHE A 22 -12.83 -7.84 2.81
N SER A 23 -13.69 -6.85 3.04
CA SER A 23 -14.46 -6.17 2.00
C SER A 23 -13.58 -5.19 1.22
N PHE A 24 -14.08 -4.67 0.09
CA PHE A 24 -13.37 -3.62 -0.66
C PHE A 24 -13.18 -2.34 0.16
N ALA A 25 -14.17 -1.99 0.99
CA ALA A 25 -14.07 -0.84 1.89
C ALA A 25 -12.97 -1.03 2.94
N GLU A 26 -12.85 -2.22 3.53
CA GLU A 26 -11.81 -2.51 4.52
C GLU A 26 -10.42 -2.56 3.90
N ALA A 27 -10.29 -3.13 2.70
CA ALA A 27 -9.03 -3.11 1.96
C ALA A 27 -8.60 -1.68 1.63
N TRP A 28 -9.54 -0.81 1.24
CA TRP A 28 -9.27 0.61 1.03
C TRP A 28 -8.83 1.32 2.32
N LEU A 29 -9.53 1.10 3.43
CA LEU A 29 -9.15 1.65 4.74
C LEU A 29 -7.77 1.16 5.20
N ASP A 30 -7.44 -0.10 4.94
CA ASP A 30 -6.13 -0.67 5.24
C ASP A 30 -5.02 0.02 4.43
N LEU A 31 -5.26 0.29 3.14
CA LEU A 31 -4.32 1.08 2.33
C LEU A 31 -4.14 2.50 2.89
N LEU A 32 -5.22 3.19 3.22
CA LEU A 32 -5.15 4.53 3.83
C LEU A 32 -4.36 4.52 5.15
N ARG A 33 -4.50 3.45 5.94
CA ARG A 33 -3.74 3.27 7.19
C ARG A 33 -2.25 2.99 6.94
N MET A 34 -1.95 2.23 5.89
CA MET A 34 -0.60 1.87 5.49
C MET A 34 0.14 3.01 4.79
N ALA A 35 -0.58 3.97 4.22
CA ALA A 35 0.00 5.14 3.60
C ALA A 35 0.81 5.93 4.62
N ARG A 36 2.05 6.23 4.25
CA ARG A 36 2.95 7.05 5.07
C ARG A 36 2.33 8.40 5.37
N PHE A 37 2.36 8.79 6.63
CA PHE A 37 1.92 10.11 7.05
C PHE A 37 3.08 11.07 7.33
N GLU A 38 4.24 10.55 7.69
CA GLU A 38 5.44 11.34 7.95
C GLU A 38 5.93 12.01 6.67
N ALA A 39 6.30 13.28 6.79
CA ALA A 39 6.85 14.07 5.70
C ALA A 39 8.28 13.63 5.34
N ASP A 40 9.02 13.14 6.33
CA ASP A 40 10.40 12.68 6.12
C ASP A 40 10.41 11.34 5.39
N PRO A 41 11.14 11.24 4.26
CA PRO A 41 11.25 10.01 3.51
C PRO A 41 12.03 8.95 4.31
N GLU A 42 11.40 7.78 4.54
CA GLU A 42 12.09 6.65 5.17
C GLU A 42 12.77 5.79 4.11
N GLN A 43 14.06 5.52 4.32
CA GLN A 43 14.78 4.51 3.55
C GLN A 43 14.44 3.13 4.10
N ARG A 44 13.73 2.32 3.31
CA ARG A 44 13.51 0.90 3.61
C ARG A 44 14.39 0.03 2.74
N ILE A 45 15.05 -0.93 3.38
CA ILE A 45 15.81 -1.97 2.69
C ILE A 45 14.83 -3.10 2.37
N LEU A 46 14.62 -3.35 1.08
CA LEU A 46 13.84 -4.49 0.60
C LEU A 46 14.53 -5.80 0.98
N LYS A 47 13.76 -6.88 1.08
CA LYS A 47 14.32 -8.24 1.22
C LYS A 47 15.28 -8.62 0.08
N SER A 48 15.23 -7.90 -1.05
CA SER A 48 16.15 -8.03 -2.18
C SER A 48 17.45 -7.21 -2.04
N GLY A 49 17.69 -6.56 -0.90
CA GLY A 49 18.84 -5.67 -0.67
C GLY A 49 18.72 -4.28 -1.29
N ARG A 50 17.64 -3.98 -2.02
CA ARG A 50 17.41 -2.66 -2.65
C ARG A 50 16.94 -1.65 -1.61
N LYS A 51 17.60 -0.48 -1.54
CA LYS A 51 17.12 0.66 -0.77
C LYS A 51 16.03 1.36 -1.56
N ILE A 52 14.84 1.47 -0.98
CA ILE A 52 13.77 2.29 -1.52
C ILE A 52 13.47 3.43 -0.54
N GLU A 53 13.20 4.59 -1.10
CA GLU A 53 12.71 5.73 -0.36
C GLU A 53 11.17 5.72 -0.45
N VAL A 54 10.48 5.67 0.68
CA VAL A 54 9.02 5.73 0.74
C VAL A 54 8.63 7.13 1.19
N LYS A 55 8.02 7.91 0.30
CA LYS A 55 7.60 9.29 0.59
C LYS A 55 6.25 9.32 1.28
N GLN A 56 5.87 10.50 1.78
CA GLN A 56 4.54 10.75 2.33
C GLN A 56 3.45 10.36 1.32
N GLY A 57 2.39 9.70 1.78
CA GLY A 57 1.28 9.21 0.96
C GLY A 57 1.58 7.91 0.22
N GLU A 58 2.80 7.39 0.26
CA GLU A 58 3.16 6.16 -0.43
C GLU A 58 3.02 4.92 0.46
N ILE A 59 2.69 3.81 -0.18
CA ILE A 59 2.56 2.50 0.45
C ILE A 59 3.58 1.57 -0.19
N HIS A 60 4.49 1.04 0.62
CA HIS A 60 5.34 -0.05 0.18
C HIS A 60 4.76 -1.40 0.58
N ALA A 61 4.07 -2.05 -0.35
CA ALA A 61 3.51 -3.39 -0.17
C ALA A 61 3.52 -4.19 -1.48
N SER A 62 3.78 -5.49 -1.38
CA SER A 62 3.62 -6.40 -2.52
C SER A 62 2.17 -6.90 -2.63
N LEU A 63 1.72 -7.24 -3.84
CA LEU A 63 0.42 -7.87 -4.06
C LEU A 63 0.24 -9.12 -3.20
N ARG A 64 1.30 -9.93 -3.02
CA ARG A 64 1.27 -11.12 -2.17
C ARG A 64 1.01 -10.77 -0.71
N TYR A 65 1.70 -9.76 -0.19
CA TYR A 65 1.49 -9.28 1.19
C TYR A 65 0.05 -8.81 1.42
N LEU A 66 -0.49 -7.99 0.51
CA LEU A 66 -1.88 -7.51 0.60
C LEU A 66 -2.88 -8.66 0.50
N SER A 67 -2.65 -9.61 -0.40
CA SER A 67 -3.52 -10.79 -0.57
C SER A 67 -3.61 -11.63 0.69
N THR A 68 -2.47 -11.92 1.33
CA THR A 68 -2.45 -12.64 2.61
C THR A 68 -3.15 -11.84 3.71
N ARG A 69 -2.87 -10.54 3.80
CA ARG A 69 -3.46 -9.67 4.82
C ARG A 69 -4.98 -9.53 4.72
N TRP A 70 -5.52 -9.55 3.50
CA TRP A 70 -6.96 -9.38 3.24
C TRP A 70 -7.72 -10.72 3.12
N LEU A 71 -7.01 -11.84 3.27
CA LEU A 71 -7.51 -13.20 3.00
C LEU A 71 -8.13 -13.32 1.60
N TRP A 72 -7.46 -12.73 0.60
CA TRP A 72 -7.87 -12.74 -0.80
C TRP A 72 -6.92 -13.58 -1.64
N SER A 73 -7.41 -14.05 -2.79
CA SER A 73 -6.54 -14.54 -3.85
C SER A 73 -5.78 -13.37 -4.50
N THR A 74 -4.57 -13.64 -5.00
CA THR A 74 -3.76 -12.63 -5.72
C THR A 74 -4.50 -12.03 -6.91
N LYS A 75 -5.35 -12.81 -7.58
CA LYS A 75 -6.21 -12.35 -8.68
C LYS A 75 -7.26 -11.34 -8.21
N LYS A 76 -7.91 -11.57 -7.06
CA LYS A 76 -8.90 -10.64 -6.48
C LYS A 76 -8.22 -9.34 -6.05
N THR A 77 -7.09 -9.44 -5.36
CA THR A 77 -6.26 -8.30 -4.95
C THR A 77 -5.84 -7.46 -6.15
N LYS A 78 -5.32 -8.10 -7.20
CA LYS A 78 -4.92 -7.39 -8.43
C LYS A 78 -6.10 -6.63 -9.03
N ARG A 79 -7.25 -7.28 -9.22
CA ARG A 79 -8.47 -6.64 -9.76
C ARG A 79 -8.90 -5.42 -8.95
N PHE A 80 -8.85 -5.51 -7.62
CA PHE A 80 -9.19 -4.38 -6.76
C PHE A 80 -8.23 -3.20 -6.95
N ILE A 81 -6.92 -3.46 -6.95
CA ILE A 81 -5.92 -2.41 -7.18
C ILE A 81 -6.05 -1.79 -8.57
N ASP A 82 -6.25 -2.61 -9.60
CA ASP A 82 -6.45 -2.14 -10.98
C ASP A 82 -7.70 -1.23 -11.05
N SER A 83 -8.82 -1.62 -10.42
CA SER A 83 -10.03 -0.78 -10.32
C SER A 83 -9.78 0.57 -9.66
N CYS A 84 -9.01 0.60 -8.56
CA CYS A 84 -8.66 1.85 -7.89
C CYS A 84 -7.74 2.75 -8.74
N ILE A 85 -6.92 2.17 -9.61
CA ILE A 85 -6.08 2.91 -10.56
C ILE A 85 -6.95 3.47 -11.69
N ASP A 86 -7.89 2.69 -12.21
CA ASP A 86 -8.82 3.12 -13.26
C ASP A 86 -9.69 4.29 -12.79
N GLU A 87 -10.12 4.27 -11.52
CA GLU A 87 -10.83 5.38 -10.87
C GLU A 87 -9.92 6.57 -10.50
N LYS A 88 -8.62 6.49 -10.79
CA LYS A 88 -7.58 7.51 -10.49
C LYS A 88 -7.44 7.82 -8.99
N ILE A 89 -7.81 6.87 -8.14
CA ILE A 89 -7.70 6.99 -6.68
C ILE A 89 -6.31 6.53 -6.21
N LEU A 90 -5.68 5.60 -6.94
CA LEU A 90 -4.33 5.11 -6.68
C LEU A 90 -3.43 5.28 -7.90
N THR A 91 -2.14 5.47 -7.63
CA THR A 91 -1.09 5.42 -8.65
C THR A 91 -0.09 4.34 -8.29
N ARG A 92 0.24 3.48 -9.25
CA ARG A 92 1.28 2.47 -9.07
C ARG A 92 2.62 3.03 -9.52
N ARG A 93 3.61 2.99 -8.63
CA ARG A 93 5.01 3.24 -9.00
C ARG A 93 5.67 1.93 -9.39
N ASP A 94 5.90 1.73 -10.68
CA ASP A 94 6.73 0.62 -11.14
C ASP A 94 8.21 0.95 -10.94
N SER A 95 8.95 0.01 -10.36
CA SER A 95 10.40 0.13 -10.12
C SER A 95 11.24 0.03 -11.41
N ALA A 96 10.60 0.06 -12.58
CA ALA A 96 11.20 -0.19 -13.89
C ALA A 96 11.49 1.07 -14.72
N ALA A 97 11.45 2.26 -14.12
CA ALA A 97 11.53 3.53 -14.86
C ALA A 97 12.87 4.29 -14.78
N ASN A 98 14.00 3.68 -14.37
CA ASN A 98 15.27 4.44 -14.34
C ASN A 98 16.59 3.64 -14.44
N TYR A 99 16.63 2.54 -15.20
CA TYR A 99 17.90 1.86 -15.51
C TYR A 99 18.04 1.56 -17.00
N GLY A 100 18.07 2.63 -17.80
CA GLY A 100 18.30 2.58 -19.25
C GLY A 100 19.01 3.80 -19.85
N LYS A 101 19.58 4.70 -19.05
CA LYS A 101 20.48 5.76 -19.51
C LYS A 101 21.45 6.17 -18.41
N GLN A 102 22.44 5.34 -18.15
CA GLN A 102 23.77 5.73 -17.67
C GLN A 102 24.58 4.44 -17.63
N TYR A 103 25.38 4.22 -18.68
CA TYR A 103 26.73 3.61 -18.73
C TYR A 103 27.02 3.21 -20.20
N GLY A 104 28.13 3.75 -20.72
CA GLY A 104 28.67 3.52 -22.06
C GLY A 104 28.32 4.68 -23.01
N GLY A 105 29.17 5.69 -23.23
CA GLY A 105 30.62 5.63 -23.37
C GLY A 105 30.93 5.82 -24.85
#